data_AF-A0A4R7IXF9-F1
#
_entry.id   AF-A0A4R7IXF9-F1
#
_cell.length_a   1.000
_cell.length_b   1.000
_cell.length_c   1.000
_cell.angle_alpha   90.00
_cell.angle_beta   90.00
_cell.angle_gamma   90.00
#
_symmetry.space_group_name_H-M   'P 1'
#
loop_
_entity.id
_entity.type
_entity.pdbx_description
1 polymer ?
#
loop_
_entity_poly.entity_id
_entity_poly.type
_entity_poly.pdbx_seq_one_letter_code
_entity_poly.pdbx_strand_id
1 'polypeptide(L)'
;MHDRPHQHSYDRRLDRPQAARPHNRLSDRFREPAMSLARIVLTSGRSVDLAELRLTATYGGGMPEGYPCRPVNDLRIAELLRTAARMSPPTPVHLVPPPRAYPDQYAGAFGPVETLPRVACVGRFSSAPVTPASDPFAYRSALTVIWFQPTPRAPDAYDSDPALRDVDWSSLARDYALREP
;
A
#
# COMPACT_ATOMS: atom_id res chain seq x y z
N MET A 1 -20.96 -81.18 -48.40
CA MET A 1 -20.07 -80.12 -48.91
C MET A 1 -19.99 -79.06 -47.81
N HIS A 2 -18.87 -79.05 -47.08
CA HIS A 2 -18.27 -77.99 -46.22
C HIS A 2 -19.20 -77.08 -45.37
N ASP A 3 -19.00 -76.76 -44.10
CA ASP A 3 -17.90 -76.91 -43.12
C ASP A 3 -18.49 -76.46 -41.76
N ARG A 4 -18.14 -77.10 -40.64
CA ARG A 4 -18.04 -76.43 -39.32
C ARG A 4 -16.61 -75.82 -39.27
N PRO A 5 -16.23 -74.76 -38.51
CA PRO A 5 -16.43 -74.69 -37.05
C PRO A 5 -16.32 -73.29 -36.34
N HIS A 6 -16.53 -73.32 -35.02
CA HIS A 6 -15.88 -72.62 -33.89
C HIS A 6 -15.06 -71.32 -34.09
N GLN A 7 -15.29 -70.32 -33.21
CA GLN A 7 -14.29 -69.65 -32.32
C GLN A 7 -14.99 -68.45 -31.61
N HIS A 8 -15.21 -68.44 -30.29
CA HIS A 8 -14.26 -68.13 -29.19
C HIS A 8 -13.35 -66.92 -29.45
N SER A 9 -13.67 -65.78 -28.81
CA SER A 9 -12.75 -64.68 -28.53
C SER A 9 -12.95 -64.25 -27.08
N TYR A 10 -11.96 -64.63 -26.26
CA TYR A 10 -11.64 -64.03 -24.96
C TYR A 10 -11.20 -62.56 -25.13
N ASP A 11 -10.94 -61.92 -23.97
CA ASP A 11 -10.26 -60.64 -23.74
C ASP A 11 -11.17 -59.40 -23.79
N ARG A 12 -11.14 -58.46 -22.83
CA ARG A 12 -10.07 -58.10 -21.90
C ARG A 12 -10.66 -57.26 -20.77
N ARG A 13 -10.22 -57.48 -19.53
CA ARG A 13 -10.33 -56.47 -18.45
C ARG A 13 -9.62 -55.21 -18.94
N LEU A 14 -10.30 -54.07 -18.93
CA LEU A 14 -9.65 -52.77 -18.92
C LEU A 14 -10.28 -51.92 -17.82
N ASP A 15 -9.43 -51.69 -16.85
CA ASP A 15 -9.32 -50.56 -15.93
C ASP A 15 -10.42 -49.49 -15.98
N ARG A 16 -10.96 -49.22 -14.79
CA ARG A 16 -11.47 -47.91 -14.41
C ARG A 16 -10.41 -46.84 -14.71
N PRO A 17 -10.87 -45.67 -15.19
CA PRO A 17 -10.44 -44.44 -14.56
C PRO A 17 -11.63 -43.80 -13.84
N GLN A 18 -11.39 -43.55 -12.57
CA GLN A 18 -12.20 -42.78 -11.65
C GLN A 18 -12.56 -41.44 -12.28
N ALA A 19 -13.86 -41.18 -12.47
CA ALA A 19 -14.35 -39.90 -12.95
C ALA A 19 -13.77 -38.78 -12.06
N ALA A 20 -13.04 -37.88 -12.72
CA ALA A 20 -12.38 -36.75 -12.10
C ALA A 20 -13.39 -35.92 -11.30
N ARG A 21 -13.08 -35.74 -10.01
CA ARG A 21 -13.79 -34.82 -9.13
C ARG A 21 -13.67 -33.41 -9.73
N PRO A 22 -14.76 -32.66 -9.93
CA PRO A 22 -14.63 -31.26 -10.29
C PRO A 22 -13.89 -30.54 -9.16
N HIS A 23 -12.72 -30.00 -9.51
CA HIS A 23 -11.91 -29.19 -8.61
C HIS A 23 -12.76 -28.07 -8.03
N ASN A 24 -12.79 -28.07 -6.72
CA ASN A 24 -13.36 -27.11 -5.81
C ASN A 24 -12.97 -25.66 -6.20
N ARG A 25 -13.78 -24.98 -7.03
CA ARG A 25 -13.73 -23.52 -7.20
C ARG A 25 -14.66 -22.87 -6.19
N LEU A 26 -14.32 -22.99 -4.91
CA LEU A 26 -15.00 -22.29 -3.82
C LEU A 26 -13.97 -21.89 -2.75
N SER A 27 -12.95 -21.15 -3.19
CA SER A 27 -12.07 -20.40 -2.30
C SER A 27 -11.61 -19.10 -2.96
N ASP A 28 -12.59 -18.39 -3.53
CA ASP A 28 -12.54 -16.92 -3.60
C ASP A 28 -13.64 -16.33 -2.71
N ARG A 29 -13.90 -17.01 -1.58
CA ARG A 29 -14.68 -16.44 -0.49
C ARG A 29 -13.76 -15.51 0.24
N PHE A 30 -13.90 -14.21 -0.05
CA PHE A 30 -13.76 -13.10 0.90
C PHE A 30 -13.13 -13.54 2.22
N ARG A 31 -11.80 -13.67 2.22
CA ARG A 31 -11.08 -13.43 3.47
C ARG A 31 -11.08 -11.93 3.57
N GLU A 32 -12.07 -11.37 4.27
CA GLU A 32 -12.02 -9.96 4.66
C GLU A 32 -10.59 -9.69 5.15
N PRO A 33 -9.82 -8.77 4.53
CA PRO A 33 -8.56 -8.38 5.11
C PRO A 33 -8.94 -7.58 6.35
N ALA A 34 -9.10 -8.25 7.48
CA ALA A 34 -9.53 -7.65 8.74
C ALA A 34 -8.51 -6.66 9.33
N MET A 35 -7.58 -6.13 8.52
CA MET A 35 -6.42 -5.34 8.95
C MET A 35 -6.03 -4.26 7.91
N SER A 36 -6.91 -3.89 6.97
CA SER A 36 -6.67 -2.72 6.10
C SER A 36 -7.83 -1.73 6.14
N LEU A 37 -7.49 -0.45 6.30
CA LEU A 37 -8.41 0.70 6.32
C LEU A 37 -8.88 1.04 4.91
N ALA A 38 -8.00 0.88 3.92
CA ALA A 38 -8.28 1.13 2.50
C ALA A 38 -7.29 0.35 1.63
N ARG A 39 -7.62 0.18 0.35
CA ARG A 39 -6.72 -0.33 -0.68
C ARG A 39 -6.53 0.73 -1.75
N ILE A 40 -5.27 0.98 -2.13
CA ILE A 40 -4.91 1.94 -3.18
C ILE A 40 -4.22 1.19 -4.31
N VAL A 41 -4.56 1.52 -5.55
CA VAL A 41 -3.84 1.05 -6.73
C VAL A 41 -2.88 2.16 -7.16
N LEU A 42 -1.58 1.85 -7.12
CA LEU A 42 -0.52 2.74 -7.59
C LEU A 42 -0.50 2.81 -9.12
N THR A 43 0.13 3.83 -9.69
CA THR A 43 0.25 3.97 -11.16
C THR A 43 1.05 2.85 -11.80
N SER A 44 1.90 2.16 -11.04
CA SER A 44 2.57 0.92 -11.44
C SER A 44 1.62 -0.29 -11.59
N GLY A 45 0.35 -0.18 -11.20
CA GLY A 45 -0.63 -1.26 -11.14
C GLY A 45 -0.54 -2.11 -9.86
N ARG A 46 0.44 -1.86 -8.99
CA ARG A 46 0.56 -2.54 -7.69
C ARG A 46 -0.55 -2.08 -6.74
N SER A 47 -1.21 -3.03 -6.09
CA SER A 47 -2.14 -2.76 -5.00
C SER A 47 -1.40 -2.69 -3.67
N VAL A 48 -1.65 -1.63 -2.89
CA VAL A 48 -1.13 -1.45 -1.53
C VAL A 48 -2.28 -1.30 -0.55
N ASP A 49 -2.14 -1.92 0.62
CA ASP A 49 -3.12 -1.92 1.69
C ASP A 49 -2.69 -0.90 2.76
N LEU A 50 -3.57 0.05 3.07
CA LEU A 50 -3.39 1.01 4.15
C LEU A 50 -3.74 0.34 5.48
N ALA A 51 -2.79 0.23 6.41
CA ALA A 51 -3.01 -0.41 7.70
C ALA A 51 -3.22 0.60 8.84
N GLU A 52 -2.65 1.80 8.73
CA GLU A 52 -2.77 2.86 9.72
C GLU A 52 -2.75 4.22 9.04
N LEU A 53 -3.59 5.15 9.49
CA LEU A 53 -3.64 6.53 9.01
C LEU A 53 -3.71 7.49 10.19
N ARG A 54 -2.76 8.43 10.25
CA ARG A 54 -2.77 9.55 11.17
C ARG A 54 -2.94 10.85 10.38
N LEU A 55 -3.98 11.61 10.71
CA LEU A 55 -4.25 12.93 10.17
C LEU A 55 -4.00 13.97 11.26
N THR A 56 -3.21 14.99 10.95
CA THR A 56 -2.91 16.09 11.87
C THR A 56 -3.02 17.43 11.16
N ALA A 57 -3.49 18.47 11.85
CA ALA A 57 -3.48 19.80 11.29
C ALA A 57 -2.03 20.29 11.13
N THR A 58 -1.63 20.64 9.91
CA THR A 58 -0.26 21.04 9.57
C THR A 58 0.25 22.20 10.41
N TYR A 59 -0.65 23.07 10.86
CA TYR A 59 -0.34 24.25 11.68
C TYR A 59 -1.04 24.26 13.06
N GLY A 60 -1.73 23.17 13.43
CA GLY A 60 -2.38 23.07 14.75
C GLY A 60 -1.35 22.93 15.87
N GLY A 61 -1.64 23.49 17.05
CA GLY A 61 -0.84 23.28 18.26
C GLY A 61 0.19 24.36 18.61
N GLY A 62 0.03 25.60 18.13
CA GLY A 62 0.83 26.74 18.60
C GLY A 62 1.94 27.14 17.63
N MET A 63 1.56 27.56 16.41
CA MET A 63 2.50 28.27 15.56
C MET A 63 2.87 29.61 16.24
N PRO A 64 4.16 29.88 16.50
CA PRO A 64 4.58 31.21 16.90
C PRO A 64 4.15 32.21 15.82
N GLU A 65 3.41 33.25 16.20
CA GLU A 65 2.96 34.38 15.36
C GLU A 65 2.00 34.09 14.19
N GLY A 66 1.60 32.84 13.92
CA GLY A 66 0.68 32.54 12.82
C GLY A 66 1.26 32.82 11.43
N TYR A 67 2.60 32.92 11.31
CA TYR A 67 3.32 33.24 10.08
C TYR A 67 4.01 31.99 9.50
N PRO A 68 3.36 31.25 8.58
CA PRO A 68 4.01 30.13 7.91
C PRO A 68 4.99 30.64 6.86
N CYS A 69 6.24 30.18 6.96
CA CYS A 69 7.31 30.49 6.01
C CYS A 69 8.17 29.25 5.78
N ARG A 70 9.05 29.32 4.78
CA ARG A 70 9.86 28.17 4.36
C ARG A 70 10.66 27.52 5.50
N PRO A 71 11.42 28.25 6.34
CA PRO A 71 12.14 27.63 7.45
C PRO A 71 11.23 26.89 8.44
N VAL A 72 10.06 27.46 8.76
CA VAL A 72 9.08 26.84 9.68
C VAL A 72 8.49 25.58 9.06
N ASN A 73 8.14 25.61 7.78
CA ASN A 73 7.63 24.44 7.06
C ASN A 73 8.67 23.32 7.01
N ASP A 74 9.93 23.65 6.72
CA ASP A 74 11.02 22.68 6.65
C ASP A 74 11.27 22.01 8.01
N LEU A 75 11.23 22.77 9.10
CA LEU A 75 11.32 22.23 10.46
C LEU A 75 10.15 21.29 10.80
N ARG A 76 8.92 21.68 10.46
CA ARG A 76 7.72 20.84 10.66
C ARG A 76 7.82 19.52 9.89
N ILE A 77 8.22 19.57 8.62
CA ILE A 77 8.42 18.38 7.79
C ILE A 77 9.49 17.47 8.41
N ALA A 78 10.61 18.04 8.86
CA ALA A 78 11.69 17.28 9.49
C ALA A 78 11.24 16.61 10.80
N GLU A 79 10.43 17.29 11.61
CA GLU A 79 9.86 16.71 12.83
C GLU A 79 8.88 15.58 12.54
N LEU A 80 8.04 15.74 11.52
CA LEU A 80 7.08 14.73 11.08
C LEU A 80 7.80 13.47 10.59
N LEU A 81 8.86 13.64 9.78
CA LEU A 81 9.74 12.55 9.34
C LEU A 81 10.38 11.81 10.52
N ARG A 82 10.96 12.54 11.47
CA ARG A 82 11.56 11.95 12.68
C ARG A 82 10.54 11.18 13.50
N THR A 83 9.32 11.72 13.63
CA THR A 83 8.24 11.09 14.41
C THR A 83 7.73 9.83 13.73
N ALA A 84 7.49 9.87 12.42
CA ALA A 84 7.10 8.69 11.64
C ALA A 84 8.15 7.57 11.72
N ALA A 85 9.44 7.92 11.60
CA ALA A 85 10.52 6.94 11.72
C ALA A 85 10.57 6.26 13.10
N ARG A 86 10.26 6.99 14.18
CA ARG A 86 10.19 6.41 15.54
C ARG A 86 8.96 5.51 15.75
N MET A 87 7.86 5.78 15.07
CA MET A 87 6.60 5.02 15.23
C MET A 87 6.60 3.70 14.43
N SER A 88 7.48 3.55 13.44
CA SER A 88 7.49 2.38 12.54
C SER A 88 8.87 1.67 12.48
N PRO A 89 9.35 1.00 13.54
CA PRO A 89 10.79 0.73 13.71
C PRO A 89 11.48 -0.35 12.85
N PRO A 90 10.91 -0.89 11.76
CA PRO A 90 11.78 -1.25 10.62
C PRO A 90 11.29 -0.78 9.24
N THR A 91 10.17 -0.06 9.19
CA THR A 91 9.56 0.34 7.91
C THR A 91 10.21 1.63 7.38
N PRO A 92 10.69 1.66 6.13
CA PRO A 92 11.16 2.89 5.51
C PRO A 92 10.10 3.99 5.56
N VAL A 93 10.54 5.24 5.64
CA VAL A 93 9.67 6.42 5.60
C VAL A 93 9.96 7.19 4.33
N HIS A 94 8.92 7.48 3.56
CA HIS A 94 8.99 8.28 2.34
C HIS A 94 8.11 9.53 2.48
N LEU A 95 8.67 10.69 2.13
CA LEU A 95 7.91 11.93 2.01
C LEU A 95 7.59 12.17 0.54
N VAL A 96 6.29 12.24 0.24
CA VAL A 96 5.81 12.83 -1.01
C VAL A 96 6.01 14.35 -0.89
N PRO A 97 6.80 14.99 -1.76
CA PRO A 97 7.07 16.43 -1.67
C PRO A 97 5.76 17.23 -1.65
N PRO A 98 5.48 18.01 -0.60
CA PRO A 98 4.22 18.74 -0.51
C PRO A 98 4.20 19.92 -1.49
N PRO A 99 3.04 20.24 -2.10
CA PRO A 99 2.89 21.49 -2.82
C PRO A 99 3.06 22.66 -1.85
N ARG A 100 3.79 23.70 -2.27
CA ARG A 100 4.01 24.93 -1.51
C ARG A 100 3.30 26.07 -2.21
N ALA A 101 2.43 26.76 -1.49
CA ALA A 101 1.72 27.95 -2.00
C ALA A 101 2.34 29.22 -1.40
N TYR A 102 2.49 30.25 -2.24
CA TYR A 102 3.04 31.56 -1.88
C TYR A 102 1.93 32.60 -2.05
N PRO A 103 1.08 32.81 -1.03
CA PRO A 103 0.05 33.83 -1.10
C PRO A 103 0.70 35.22 -1.20
N ASP A 104 0.04 36.13 -1.90
CA ASP A 104 0.49 37.52 -2.06
C ASP A 104 0.29 38.28 -0.76
N GLN A 105 1.23 38.11 0.16
CA GLN A 105 1.30 38.71 1.48
C GLN A 105 2.69 39.30 1.69
N TYR A 106 2.76 40.35 2.49
CA TYR A 106 4.03 41.03 2.76
C TYR A 106 5.04 40.09 3.41
N ALA A 107 6.28 40.11 2.93
CA ALA A 107 7.34 39.28 3.48
C ALA A 107 7.75 39.79 4.88
N GLY A 108 7.68 38.92 5.88
CA GLY A 108 8.25 39.13 7.20
C GLY A 108 9.76 38.88 7.24
N ALA A 109 10.33 38.95 8.45
CA ALA A 109 11.78 38.79 8.68
C ALA A 109 12.35 37.43 8.23
N PHE A 110 11.49 36.41 8.08
CA PHE A 110 11.88 35.04 7.69
C PHE A 110 11.63 34.73 6.20
N GLY A 111 11.49 35.75 5.36
CA GLY A 111 11.15 35.62 3.94
C GLY A 111 9.64 35.59 3.71
N PRO A 112 9.16 35.35 2.47
CA PRO A 112 7.74 35.41 2.13
C PRO A 112 6.91 34.35 2.84
N VAL A 113 5.61 34.60 2.93
CA VAL A 113 4.66 33.59 3.40
C VAL A 113 4.72 32.40 2.46
N GLU A 114 4.85 31.22 3.04
CA GLU A 114 4.82 29.96 2.32
C GLU A 114 3.95 28.99 3.11
N THR A 115 2.90 28.46 2.48
CA THR A 115 1.96 27.54 3.11
C THR A 115 2.02 26.15 2.51
N LEU A 116 1.91 25.14 3.36
CA LEU A 116 1.67 23.74 3.03
C LEU A 116 0.16 23.45 3.10
N PRO A 117 -0.32 22.34 2.52
CA PRO A 117 -1.70 21.91 2.70
C PRO A 117 -2.05 21.72 4.18
N ARG A 118 -3.34 21.91 4.52
CA ARG A 118 -3.82 22.05 5.89
C ARG A 118 -3.70 20.78 6.73
N VAL A 119 -3.64 19.62 6.10
CA VAL A 119 -3.57 18.32 6.78
C VAL A 119 -2.27 17.63 6.41
N ALA A 120 -1.49 17.27 7.43
CA ALA A 120 -0.35 16.39 7.32
C ALA A 120 -0.80 14.96 7.63
N CYS A 121 -0.49 14.05 6.71
CA CYS A 121 -0.92 12.66 6.74
C CYS A 121 0.29 11.75 6.89
N VAL A 122 0.18 10.75 7.77
CA VAL A 122 1.15 9.66 7.89
C VAL A 122 0.38 8.36 7.74
N GLY A 123 0.67 7.63 6.68
CA GLY A 123 0.03 6.35 6.36
C GLY A 123 1.04 5.21 6.38
N ARG A 124 0.71 4.12 7.06
CA ARG A 124 1.50 2.88 7.01
C ARG A 124 0.85 1.93 6.01
N PHE A 125 1.59 1.57 4.98
CA PHE A 125 1.12 0.71 3.89
C PHE A 125 1.86 -0.62 3.89
N SER A 126 1.21 -1.65 3.37
CA SER A 126 1.83 -2.93 3.05
C SER A 126 1.36 -3.47 1.70
N SER A 127 2.13 -4.39 1.13
CA SER A 127 1.81 -5.08 -0.11
C SER A 127 2.41 -6.49 -0.09
N ALA A 128 2.10 -7.31 -1.10
CA ALA A 128 2.93 -8.46 -1.47
C ALA A 128 4.43 -8.06 -1.55
N PRO A 129 5.36 -9.00 -1.34
CA PRO A 129 6.79 -8.74 -1.42
C PRO A 129 7.20 -7.98 -2.69
N VAL A 130 8.24 -7.17 -2.58
CA VAL A 130 8.90 -6.54 -3.74
C VAL A 130 9.79 -7.58 -4.42
N THR A 131 10.49 -8.40 -3.64
CA THR A 131 11.41 -9.43 -4.15
C THR A 131 10.61 -10.61 -4.71
N PRO A 132 10.69 -10.93 -6.02
CA PRO A 132 9.89 -12.00 -6.62
C PRO A 132 10.18 -13.41 -6.07
N ALA A 133 11.39 -13.62 -5.53
CA ALA A 133 11.81 -14.89 -4.95
C ALA A 133 11.29 -15.11 -3.51
N SER A 134 10.73 -14.09 -2.87
CA SER A 134 10.19 -14.22 -1.51
C SER A 134 8.83 -14.88 -1.53
N ASP A 135 8.61 -15.83 -0.62
CA ASP A 135 7.32 -16.48 -0.44
C ASP A 135 6.24 -15.44 -0.04
N PRO A 136 5.19 -15.23 -0.86
CA PRO A 136 4.10 -14.32 -0.54
C PRO A 136 3.24 -14.75 0.66
N PHE A 137 3.44 -15.93 1.25
CA PHE A 137 2.81 -16.31 2.51
C PHE A 137 3.69 -16.00 3.73
N ALA A 138 5.03 -16.00 3.56
CA ALA A 138 5.98 -15.72 4.63
C ALA A 138 6.46 -14.26 4.67
N TYR A 139 6.32 -13.48 3.58
CA TYR A 139 6.84 -12.12 3.48
C TYR A 139 5.79 -11.10 3.06
N ARG A 140 5.97 -9.85 3.50
CA ARG A 140 5.25 -8.67 3.00
C ARG A 140 6.24 -7.55 2.76
N SER A 141 5.88 -6.59 1.90
CA SER A 141 6.57 -5.32 1.82
C SER A 141 5.82 -4.27 2.63
N ALA A 142 6.54 -3.32 3.23
CA ALA A 142 5.94 -2.18 3.91
C ALA A 142 6.66 -0.86 3.60
N LEU A 143 5.90 0.22 3.66
CA LEU A 143 6.37 1.60 3.52
C LEU A 143 5.49 2.52 4.36
N THR A 144 6.09 3.44 5.11
CA THR A 144 5.38 4.56 5.71
C THR A 144 5.47 5.74 4.76
N VAL A 145 4.33 6.25 4.31
CA VAL A 145 4.28 7.41 3.42
C VAL A 145 3.75 8.61 4.17
N ILE A 146 4.40 9.74 4.00
CA ILE A 146 3.99 11.05 4.50
C ILE A 146 3.59 11.90 3.31
N TRP A 147 2.40 12.49 3.38
CA TRP A 147 1.91 13.42 2.37
C TRP A 147 1.07 14.52 3.02
N PHE A 148 0.68 15.51 2.23
CA PHE A 148 -0.10 16.65 2.69
C PHE A 148 -1.29 16.87 1.79
N GLN A 149 -2.46 17.13 2.37
CA GLN A 149 -3.69 17.33 1.62
C GLN A 149 -4.54 18.50 2.16
N PRO A 150 -5.44 19.08 1.35
CA PRO A 150 -6.20 20.27 1.76
C PRO A 150 -7.27 20.01 2.82
N THR A 151 -7.84 18.80 2.85
CA THR A 151 -8.97 18.41 3.73
C THR A 151 -8.70 17.07 4.40
N PRO A 152 -9.26 16.74 5.58
CA PRO A 152 -8.94 15.52 6.32
C PRO A 152 -9.72 14.31 5.78
N ARG A 153 -9.48 13.93 4.52
CA ARG A 153 -10.09 12.76 3.87
C ARG A 153 -9.16 11.57 3.92
N ALA A 154 -9.67 10.39 4.23
CA ALA A 154 -8.90 9.17 4.05
C ALA A 154 -8.72 8.90 2.54
N PRO A 155 -7.55 8.38 2.11
CA PRO A 155 -7.37 7.98 0.72
C PRO A 155 -8.23 6.75 0.43
N ASP A 156 -8.87 6.74 -0.74
CA ASP A 156 -9.65 5.60 -1.22
C ASP A 156 -9.12 5.05 -2.55
N ALA A 157 -9.66 3.90 -2.99
CA ALA A 157 -9.17 3.19 -4.17
C ALA A 157 -9.24 4.01 -5.47
N TYR A 158 -10.14 4.99 -5.56
CA TYR A 158 -10.46 5.76 -6.77
C TYR A 158 -10.10 7.25 -6.65
N ASP A 159 -10.18 7.84 -5.46
CA ASP A 159 -9.92 9.24 -5.11
C ASP A 159 -8.76 9.34 -4.09
N SER A 160 -7.62 8.71 -4.43
CA SER A 160 -6.35 8.95 -3.75
C SER A 160 -5.60 10.10 -4.41
N ASP A 161 -4.90 10.89 -3.58
CA ASP A 161 -4.00 11.95 -4.03
C ASP A 161 -3.06 11.41 -5.14
N PRO A 162 -2.98 12.06 -6.32
CA PRO A 162 -2.14 11.59 -7.42
C PRO A 162 -0.68 11.36 -6.99
N ALA A 163 -0.14 12.22 -6.13
CA ALA A 163 1.24 12.11 -5.69
C ALA A 163 1.47 10.90 -4.75
N LEU A 164 0.42 10.43 -4.07
CA LEU A 164 0.43 9.18 -3.31
C LEU A 164 0.39 7.96 -4.25
N ARG A 165 -0.29 8.06 -5.40
CA ARG A 165 -0.36 6.97 -6.40
C ARG A 165 0.93 6.78 -7.18
N ASP A 166 1.71 7.84 -7.33
CA ASP A 166 2.99 7.84 -8.05
C ASP A 166 4.20 7.40 -7.22
N VAL A 167 3.98 6.95 -5.98
CA VAL A 167 5.04 6.41 -5.13
C VAL A 167 5.68 5.19 -5.79
N ASP A 168 7.00 5.26 -6.01
CA ASP A 168 7.80 4.15 -6.52
C ASP A 168 8.03 3.09 -5.43
N TRP A 169 6.99 2.29 -5.20
CA TRP A 169 6.99 1.25 -4.18
C TRP A 169 8.16 0.28 -4.31
N SER A 170 8.55 -0.07 -5.53
CA SER A 170 9.57 -1.09 -5.78
C SER A 170 10.96 -0.65 -5.32
N SER A 171 11.28 0.65 -5.36
CA SER A 171 12.56 1.16 -4.85
C SER A 171 12.51 1.59 -3.38
N LEU A 172 11.33 1.96 -2.87
CA LEU A 172 11.17 2.57 -1.55
C LEU A 172 10.78 1.58 -0.45
N ALA A 173 9.96 0.58 -0.76
CA ALA A 173 9.43 -0.35 0.23
C ALA A 173 10.47 -1.41 0.63
N ARG A 174 10.29 -1.98 1.82
CA ARG A 174 11.16 -3.04 2.34
C ARG A 174 10.37 -4.29 2.65
N ASP A 175 10.90 -5.44 2.21
CA ASP A 175 10.37 -6.75 2.56
C ASP A 175 10.70 -7.10 4.02
N TYR A 176 9.73 -7.70 4.71
CA TYR A 176 9.86 -8.20 6.07
C TYR A 176 9.15 -9.54 6.20
N ALA A 177 9.70 -10.42 7.03
CA ALA A 177 9.08 -11.70 7.34
C ALA A 177 7.86 -11.50 8.25
N LEU A 178 6.78 -12.18 7.93
CA LEU A 178 5.64 -12.36 8.82
C LEU A 178 6.09 -13.34 9.90
N ARG A 179 6.36 -12.82 11.10
CA ARG A 179 6.70 -13.68 12.23
C ARG A 179 5.48 -14.55 12.55
N GLU A 180 5.64 -15.86 12.56
CA GLU A 180 4.61 -16.76 13.08
C GLU A 180 4.40 -16.46 14.58
N PRO A 181 3.14 -16.46 15.07
CA PRO A 181 2.83 -16.21 16.47
C PRO A 181 3.44 -17.26 17.40
#